data_AF-A0A427U0Y4-F1
#
_entry.id   AF-A0A427U0Y4-F1
#
_cell.length_a   1.000
_cell.length_b   1.000
_cell.length_c   1.000
_cell.angle_alpha   90.00
_cell.angle_beta   90.00
_cell.angle_gamma   90.00
#
_symmetry.space_group_name_H-M   'P 1'
#
loop_
_entity.id
_entity.type
_entity.pdbx_description
1 polymer ?
#
loop_
_entity_poly.entity_id
_entity_poly.type
_entity_poly.pdbx_seq_one_letter_code
_entity_poly.pdbx_strand_id
1 'polypeptide(L)'
;MKNRKFSLLLNEFVQLNQGGHLQLDGSNVLLCHYGERQIIVEDGSRVGLEGQIILLAELEHQQLSADLAIKFNADFRLTTNGYIGRISDKNYYICNLSLPEHPQELQQLLSQFAAQADLLHCEIKSHVVN
;
A
#
# COMPACT_ATOMS: atom_id res chain seq x y z
N MET A 1 6.80 8.01 -20.66
CA MET A 1 5.42 8.25 -21.13
C MET A 1 4.48 8.09 -19.96
N LYS A 2 3.44 8.94 -19.80
CA LYS A 2 2.47 8.80 -18.69
C LYS A 2 1.70 7.48 -18.87
N ASN A 3 1.66 6.62 -17.85
CA ASN A 3 0.93 5.35 -17.91
C ASN A 3 -0.58 5.61 -18.00
N ARG A 4 -1.10 5.57 -19.23
CA ARG A 4 -2.49 5.93 -19.53
C ARG A 4 -3.48 4.96 -18.89
N LYS A 5 -3.14 3.67 -18.86
CA LYS A 5 -4.00 2.64 -18.28
C LYS A 5 -4.17 2.84 -16.78
N PHE A 6 -3.06 3.05 -16.06
CA PHE A 6 -3.09 3.38 -14.64
C PHE A 6 -3.91 4.64 -14.36
N SER A 7 -3.66 5.72 -15.12
CA SER A 7 -4.39 6.99 -14.94
C SER A 7 -5.90 6.83 -15.18
N LEU A 8 -6.31 6.04 -16.17
CA LEU A 8 -7.72 5.77 -16.45
C LEU A 8 -8.37 4.97 -15.31
N LEU A 9 -7.72 3.89 -14.89
CA LEU A 9 -8.19 3.04 -13.79
C LEU A 9 -8.43 3.88 -12.52
N LEU A 10 -7.47 4.73 -12.13
CA LEU A 10 -7.62 5.55 -10.93
C LEU A 10 -8.76 6.57 -11.06
N ASN A 11 -8.92 7.20 -12.23
CA ASN A 11 -10.02 8.13 -12.46
C ASN A 11 -11.38 7.44 -12.37
N GLU A 12 -11.54 6.27 -12.99
CA GLU A 12 -12.76 5.47 -12.92
C GLU A 12 -13.04 5.03 -11.48
N PHE A 13 -12.00 4.58 -10.76
CA PHE A 13 -12.09 4.19 -9.36
C PHE A 13 -12.58 5.34 -8.46
N VAL A 14 -12.02 6.54 -8.63
CA VAL A 14 -12.44 7.73 -7.87
C VAL A 14 -13.88 8.11 -8.22
N GLN A 15 -14.26 8.05 -9.50
CA GLN A 15 -15.62 8.35 -9.93
C GLN A 15 -16.66 7.36 -9.40
N LEU A 16 -16.30 6.08 -9.23
CA LEU A 16 -17.21 5.08 -8.67
C LEU A 16 -17.38 5.22 -7.16
N ASN A 17 -16.36 5.71 -6.46
CA ASN A 17 -16.31 5.81 -5.01
C ASN A 17 -16.56 7.23 -4.49
N GLN A 18 -17.36 8.05 -5.19
CA GLN A 18 -17.67 9.48 -4.89
C GLN A 18 -18.24 9.80 -3.48
N GLY A 19 -18.19 8.87 -2.52
CA GLY A 19 -18.41 9.09 -1.09
C GLY A 19 -17.18 8.87 -0.18
N GLY A 20 -16.00 8.55 -0.73
CA GLY A 20 -14.77 8.30 0.04
C GLY A 20 -13.76 9.45 0.04
N HIS A 21 -12.89 9.51 1.06
CA HIS A 21 -11.74 10.43 1.12
C HIS A 21 -10.61 9.97 0.17
N LEU A 22 -10.85 10.11 -1.15
CA LEU A 22 -9.90 9.80 -2.20
C LEU A 22 -9.27 11.09 -2.74
N GLN A 23 -7.94 11.13 -2.84
CA GLN A 23 -7.22 12.25 -3.44
C GLN A 23 -6.25 11.76 -4.51
N LEU A 24 -6.34 12.35 -5.70
CA LEU A 24 -5.35 12.22 -6.75
C LEU A 24 -4.39 13.40 -6.67
N ASP A 25 -3.13 13.15 -6.35
CA ASP A 25 -2.10 14.19 -6.42
C ASP A 25 -1.67 14.42 -7.90
N GLY A 26 -1.11 15.59 -8.20
CA GLY A 26 -0.59 15.97 -9.52
C GLY A 26 0.49 15.03 -10.08
N SER A 27 1.02 14.14 -9.22
CA SER A 27 1.94 13.04 -9.54
C SER A 27 1.25 11.73 -9.96
N ASN A 28 -0.08 11.71 -10.10
CA ASN A 28 -0.93 10.52 -10.31
C ASN A 28 -0.92 9.50 -9.15
N VAL A 29 -0.60 9.93 -7.94
CA VAL A 29 -0.72 9.06 -6.76
C VAL A 29 -2.16 9.07 -6.29
N LEU A 30 -2.73 7.91 -5.99
CA LEU A 30 -4.03 7.81 -5.31
C LEU A 30 -3.80 7.58 -3.82
N LEU A 31 -4.35 8.47 -3.00
CA LEU A 31 -4.42 8.31 -1.55
C LEU A 31 -5.82 7.82 -1.16
N CYS A 32 -5.86 6.69 -0.47
CA CYS A 32 -7.07 6.07 0.04
C CYS A 32 -7.05 6.02 1.57
N HIS A 33 -8.17 6.34 2.21
CA HIS A 33 -8.34 6.19 3.65
C HIS A 33 -9.23 4.98 3.96
N TYR A 34 -8.71 4.06 4.76
CA TYR A 34 -9.43 2.90 5.30
C TYR A 34 -9.37 2.95 6.82
N GLY A 35 -10.43 3.47 7.45
CA GLY A 35 -10.40 3.84 8.87
C GLY A 35 -9.34 4.92 9.09
N GLU A 36 -8.44 4.69 10.05
CA GLU A 36 -7.32 5.59 10.35
C GLU A 36 -6.12 5.39 9.40
N ARG A 37 -6.12 4.36 8.55
CA ARG A 37 -4.99 4.11 7.66
C ARG A 37 -5.08 4.84 6.35
N GLN A 38 -3.96 5.46 6.00
CA GLN A 38 -3.68 5.95 4.67
C GLN A 38 -2.96 4.87 3.85
N ILE A 39 -3.53 4.53 2.69
CA ILE A 39 -2.94 3.66 1.68
C ILE A 39 -2.57 4.52 0.48
N ILE A 40 -1.35 4.35 0.00
CA ILE A 40 -0.80 5.07 -1.14
C ILE A 40 -0.74 4.08 -2.31
N VAL A 41 -1.33 4.46 -3.44
CA VAL A 41 -1.27 3.71 -4.70
C VAL A 41 -0.39 4.46 -5.69
N GLU A 42 0.66 3.80 -6.13
CA GLU A 42 1.71 4.34 -6.98
C GLU A 42 1.83 3.55 -8.29
N ASP A 43 2.23 4.26 -9.34
CA ASP A 43 2.51 3.66 -10.66
C ASP A 43 3.87 2.95 -10.63
N GLY A 44 3.86 1.61 -10.73
CA GLY A 44 5.08 0.80 -10.69
C GLY A 44 6.06 1.12 -11.83
N SER A 45 5.59 1.63 -12.97
CA SER A 45 6.46 2.00 -14.09
C SER A 45 7.50 3.07 -13.72
N ARG A 46 7.22 3.88 -12.68
CA ARG A 46 8.14 4.91 -12.17
C ARG A 46 9.44 4.33 -11.60
N VAL A 47 9.44 3.05 -11.22
CA VAL A 47 10.60 2.34 -10.68
C VAL A 47 10.96 1.11 -11.51
N GLY A 48 10.49 1.04 -12.76
CA GLY A 48 10.80 -0.06 -13.68
C GLY A 48 9.89 -1.30 -13.55
N LEU A 49 8.81 -1.23 -12.77
CA LEU A 49 7.80 -2.28 -12.64
C LEU A 49 6.64 -2.03 -13.62
N GLU A 50 6.90 -2.22 -14.90
CA GLU A 50 5.90 -2.02 -15.96
C GLU A 50 4.66 -2.89 -15.76
N GLY A 51 3.48 -2.30 -15.94
CA GLY A 51 2.20 -3.00 -15.76
C GLY A 51 1.87 -3.37 -14.32
N GLN A 52 2.56 -2.80 -13.33
CA GLN A 52 2.30 -3.02 -11.90
C GLN A 52 1.89 -1.75 -11.19
N ILE A 53 1.24 -1.93 -10.05
CA ILE A 53 1.00 -0.90 -9.04
C ILE A 53 1.81 -1.22 -7.79
N ILE A 54 2.16 -0.19 -7.04
CA ILE A 54 2.76 -0.31 -5.73
C ILE A 54 1.76 0.22 -4.70
N LEU A 55 1.48 -0.59 -3.69
CA LEU A 55 0.67 -0.23 -2.53
C LEU A 55 1.61 0.01 -1.36
N LEU A 56 1.42 1.13 -0.66
CA LEU A 56 2.16 1.44 0.56
C LEU A 56 1.18 1.78 1.68
N ALA A 57 1.44 1.24 2.87
CA ALA A 57 0.81 1.66 4.12
C ALA A 57 1.90 2.04 5.12
N GLU A 58 1.83 3.24 5.68
CA GLU A 58 2.78 3.67 6.72
C GLU A 58 2.56 2.82 7.98
N LEU A 59 3.66 2.38 8.59
CA LEU A 59 3.68 1.69 9.87
C LEU A 59 4.09 2.71 10.91
N GLU A 60 3.15 3.14 11.78
CA GLU A 60 3.29 4.24 12.75
C GLU A 60 4.33 4.00 13.87
N HIS A 61 5.23 3.05 13.71
CA HIS A 61 6.22 2.66 14.71
C HIS A 61 7.64 3.04 14.25
N GLN A 62 8.10 4.21 14.67
CA GLN A 62 9.48 4.68 14.47
C GLN A 62 10.52 3.76 15.14
N GLN A 63 10.11 2.99 16.15
CA GLN A 63 10.97 2.09 16.92
C GLN A 63 11.10 0.69 16.30
N LEU A 64 10.49 0.41 15.14
CA LEU A 64 10.69 -0.86 14.46
C LEU A 64 12.17 -0.98 14.03
N SER A 65 12.91 -1.83 14.74
CA SER A 65 14.31 -2.11 14.43
C SER A 65 14.44 -2.90 13.13
N ALA A 66 15.59 -2.78 12.47
CA ALA A 66 15.87 -3.55 11.25
C ALA A 66 15.76 -5.07 11.48
N ASP A 67 16.25 -5.56 12.63
CA ASP A 67 16.18 -6.98 12.98
C ASP A 67 14.74 -7.48 13.12
N LEU A 68 13.86 -6.66 13.71
CA LEU A 68 12.46 -7.00 13.87
C LEU A 68 11.71 -6.92 12.52
N ALA A 69 12.03 -5.94 11.68
CA ALA A 69 11.50 -5.86 10.32
C ALA A 69 11.90 -7.09 9.47
N ILE A 70 13.16 -7.56 9.58
CA ILE A 70 13.62 -8.78 8.91
C ILE A 70 12.86 -10.01 9.42
N LYS A 71 12.63 -10.13 10.74
CA LYS A 71 11.85 -11.23 11.31
C LYS A 71 10.43 -11.25 10.78
N PHE A 72 9.76 -10.10 10.71
CA PHE A 72 8.42 -10.02 10.13
C PHE A 72 8.42 -10.30 8.63
N ASN A 73 9.41 -9.82 7.88
CA ASN A 73 9.57 -10.15 6.46
C ASN A 73 9.78 -11.65 6.21
N ALA A 74 10.37 -12.37 7.16
CA ALA A 74 10.54 -13.81 7.09
C ALA A 74 9.27 -14.60 7.46
N ASP A 75 8.27 -13.98 8.10
CA ASP A 75 6.97 -14.60 8.38
C ASP A 75 5.95 -14.27 7.29
N PHE A 76 5.90 -15.13 6.28
CA PHE A 76 4.99 -14.97 5.14
C PHE A 76 3.50 -14.99 5.52
N ARG A 77 3.12 -15.39 6.74
CA ARG A 77 1.73 -15.26 7.21
C ARG A 77 1.38 -13.80 7.52
N LEU A 78 2.38 -12.99 7.85
CA LEU A 78 2.24 -11.58 8.21
C LEU A 78 2.46 -10.65 7.02
N THR A 79 3.34 -11.02 6.08
CA THR A 79 3.69 -10.17 4.94
C THR A 79 3.13 -10.67 3.62
N THR A 80 2.66 -11.91 3.53
CA THR A 80 2.08 -12.51 2.32
C THR A 80 2.99 -12.30 1.09
N ASN A 81 2.66 -11.35 0.20
CA ASN A 81 3.40 -11.02 -1.01
C ASN A 81 4.07 -9.63 -0.92
N GLY A 82 4.06 -9.02 0.25
CA GLY A 82 4.67 -7.74 0.53
C GLY A 82 5.90 -7.86 1.41
N TYR A 83 6.41 -6.70 1.81
CA TYR A 83 7.53 -6.60 2.72
C TYR A 83 7.47 -5.27 3.48
N ILE A 84 8.09 -5.25 4.64
CA ILE A 84 8.40 -4.04 5.38
C ILE A 84 9.67 -3.45 4.77
N GLY A 85 9.55 -2.21 4.30
CA GLY A 85 10.65 -1.39 3.83
C GLY A 85 10.72 -0.05 4.57
N ARG A 86 11.89 0.59 4.53
CA ARG A 86 12.06 1.94 5.05
C ARG A 86 12.27 2.89 3.88
N ILE A 87 11.43 3.93 3.80
CA ILE A 87 11.56 5.01 2.83
C ILE A 87 11.79 6.28 3.64
N SER A 88 12.98 6.87 3.48
CA SER A 88 13.47 7.95 4.35
C SER A 88 13.45 7.53 5.84
N ASP A 89 12.71 8.22 6.70
CA ASP A 89 12.63 7.94 8.15
C ASP A 89 11.35 7.23 8.58
N LYS A 90 10.59 6.69 7.62
CA LYS A 90 9.31 6.03 7.87
C LYS A 90 9.35 4.58 7.41
N ASN A 91 8.72 3.72 8.20
CA ASN A 91 8.53 2.33 7.88
C ASN A 91 7.22 2.17 7.11
N TYR A 92 7.24 1.33 6.08
CA TYR A 92 6.09 1.05 5.24
C TYR A 92 5.93 -0.45 5.08
N TYR A 93 4.70 -0.92 5.09
CA TYR A 93 4.35 -2.17 4.45
C TYR A 93 4.12 -1.89 2.97
N ILE A 94 4.80 -2.65 2.10
CA ILE A 94 4.86 -2.41 0.67
C ILE A 94 4.48 -3.70 -0.05
N CYS A 95 3.55 -3.60 -1.00
CA CYS A 95 3.22 -4.66 -1.95
C CYS A 95 3.31 -4.13 -3.37
N ASN A 96 3.88 -4.91 -4.29
CA ASN A 96 3.73 -4.67 -5.72
C ASN A 96 2.82 -5.75 -6.31
N LEU A 97 1.89 -5.33 -7.17
CA LEU A 97 0.87 -6.19 -7.75
C LEU A 97 0.68 -5.83 -9.22
N SER A 98 0.22 -6.78 -10.02
CA SER A 98 -0.22 -6.48 -11.39
C SER A 98 -1.29 -5.40 -11.37
N LEU A 99 -1.21 -4.45 -12.30
CA LEU A 99 -2.21 -3.41 -12.49
C LEU A 99 -3.56 -4.07 -12.79
N PRO A 100 -4.59 -3.90 -11.95
CA PRO A 100 -5.90 -4.50 -12.21
C PRO A 100 -6.53 -3.94 -13.49
N GLU A 101 -7.38 -4.74 -14.12
CA GLU A 101 -8.09 -4.32 -15.34
C GLU A 101 -9.30 -3.45 -15.02
N HIS A 102 -9.87 -3.64 -13.82
CA HIS A 102 -11.14 -3.03 -13.43
C HIS A 102 -11.08 -2.34 -12.05
N PRO A 103 -11.80 -1.22 -11.86
CA PRO A 103 -11.85 -0.54 -10.57
C PRO A 103 -12.32 -1.41 -9.39
N GLN A 104 -13.21 -2.37 -9.64
CA GLN A 104 -13.72 -3.28 -8.61
C GLN A 104 -12.62 -4.22 -8.09
N GLU A 105 -11.70 -4.64 -8.96
CA GLU A 105 -10.53 -5.42 -8.56
C GLU A 105 -9.60 -4.56 -7.70
N LEU A 106 -9.38 -3.30 -8.08
CA LEU A 106 -8.61 -2.36 -7.27
C LEU A 106 -9.22 -2.18 -5.87
N GLN A 107 -10.56 -2.05 -5.76
CA GLN A 107 -11.24 -1.96 -4.46
C GLN A 107 -10.96 -3.19 -3.59
N GLN A 108 -11.06 -4.40 -4.16
CA GLN A 108 -10.82 -5.64 -3.43
C GLN A 108 -9.37 -5.74 -2.96
N LEU A 109 -8.42 -5.40 -3.83
CA LEU A 109 -6.99 -5.39 -3.50
C LEU A 109 -6.68 -4.40 -2.37
N LEU A 110 -7.24 -3.19 -2.43
CA LEU A 110 -7.04 -2.17 -1.39
C LEU A 110 -7.64 -2.61 -0.05
N SER A 111 -8.83 -3.21 -0.04
CA SER A 111 -9.43 -3.75 1.18
C SER A 111 -8.61 -4.89 1.81
N GLN A 112 -8.09 -5.81 0.99
CA GLN A 112 -7.23 -6.89 1.46
C GLN A 112 -5.90 -6.35 2.00
N PHE A 113 -5.30 -5.41 1.28
CA PHE A 113 -4.05 -4.75 1.69
C PHE A 113 -4.22 -4.00 3.01
N ALA A 114 -5.34 -3.27 3.18
CA ALA A 114 -5.68 -2.58 4.42
C ALA A 114 -5.73 -3.54 5.61
N ALA A 115 -6.43 -4.67 5.46
CA ALA A 115 -6.56 -5.70 6.49
C ALA A 115 -5.23 -6.38 6.82
N GLN A 116 -4.37 -6.61 5.83
CA GLN A 116 -3.03 -7.13 6.08
C GLN A 116 -2.15 -6.12 6.83
N ALA A 117 -2.23 -4.84 6.47
CA ALA A 117 -1.56 -3.77 7.20
C ALA A 117 -2.08 -3.66 8.65
N ASP A 118 -3.37 -3.95 8.91
CA ASP A 118 -3.94 -4.05 10.26
C ASP A 118 -3.26 -5.12 11.09
N LEU A 119 -3.21 -6.31 10.52
CA LEU A 119 -2.62 -7.45 11.16
C LEU A 119 -1.15 -7.18 11.49
N LEU A 120 -0.40 -6.67 10.51
CA LEU A 120 1.02 -6.37 10.69
C LEU A 120 1.26 -5.26 11.72
N HIS A 121 0.45 -4.21 11.72
CA HIS A 121 0.54 -3.14 12.71
C HIS A 121 0.29 -3.68 14.13
N CYS A 122 -0.74 -4.51 14.32
CA CYS A 122 -1.02 -5.15 15.60
C CYS A 122 0.15 -6.02 16.09
N GLU A 123 0.76 -6.77 15.17
CA GLU A 123 1.88 -7.66 15.49
C GLU A 123 3.16 -6.87 15.82
N ILE A 124 3.45 -5.78 15.11
CA ILE A 124 4.56 -4.90 15.45
C ILE A 124 4.36 -4.29 16.84
N LYS A 125 3.14 -3.81 17.12
CA LYS A 125 2.82 -3.20 18.41
C LYS A 125 3.01 -4.17 19.58
N SER A 126 2.65 -5.44 19.42
CA SER A 126 2.84 -6.46 20.46
C SER A 126 4.32 -6.76 20.75
N HIS A 127 5.23 -6.48 19.80
CA HIS A 127 6.66 -6.74 19.92
C HIS A 127 7.50 -5.50 20.29
N VAL A 128 7.00 -4.30 20.04
CA VAL A 128 7.73 -3.03 20.28
C VAL A 128 7.32 -2.36 21.62
N VAL A 129 6.16 -2.72 22.18
CA VAL A 129 5.68 -2.19 23.48
C VAL A 129 6.18 -3.01 24.68
N ASN A 130 6.90 -4.11 24.44
CA ASN A 130 7.63 -4.89 25.46
C ASN A 130 9.09 -4.43 25.55
#